data_AF-A0A954FBQ9-F1
#
_entry.id   AF-A0A954FBQ9-F1
#
_cell.length_a   1.000
_cell.length_b   1.000
_cell.length_c   1.000
_cell.angle_alpha   90.00
_cell.angle_beta   90.00
_cell.angle_gamma   90.00
#
_symmetry.space_group_name_H-M   'P 1'
#
loop_
_entity.id
_entity.type
_entity.pdbx_description
1 polymer ?
#
loop_
_entity_poly.entity_id
_entity_poly.type
_entity_poly.pdbx_seq_one_letter_code
_entity_poly.pdbx_strand_id
1 'polypeptide(L)'
;MATQQDLSETRHESGVGIVKTRLATLFAPPNWLKLAGGGVLGPIQVAYETYGELTPAKDNAIFICHALTGDAHAAGYYEDDDEKAKPGWWD
;
A
#
# COMPACT_ATOMS: atom_id res chain seq x y z
N MET A 1 -33.75 19.62 13.24
CA MET A 1 -33.31 18.37 13.87
C MET A 1 -32.77 17.49 12.75
N ALA A 2 -31.47 17.59 12.48
CA ALA A 2 -30.82 16.75 11.47
C ALA A 2 -30.69 15.33 12.05
N THR A 3 -31.15 14.34 11.30
CA THR A 3 -31.12 12.93 11.66
C THR A 3 -29.68 12.42 11.70
N GLN A 4 -29.40 11.50 12.61
CA GLN A 4 -28.10 10.86 12.86
C GLN A 4 -27.55 10.04 11.67
N GLN A 5 -28.23 10.08 10.52
CA GLN A 5 -27.84 9.49 9.23
C GLN A 5 -26.97 10.40 8.36
N ASP A 6 -26.82 11.67 8.72
CA ASP A 6 -26.16 12.71 7.90
C ASP A 6 -24.65 12.86 8.19
N LEU A 7 -24.09 12.05 9.09
CA LEU A 7 -22.69 12.12 9.52
C LEU A 7 -21.84 10.92 9.06
N SER A 8 -22.45 9.91 8.43
CA SER A 8 -21.73 8.75 7.87
C SER A 8 -21.27 8.95 6.41
N GLU A 9 -21.68 10.03 5.75
CA GLU A 9 -21.34 10.28 4.34
C GLU A 9 -20.00 11.04 4.14
N THR A 10 -19.35 11.51 5.20
CA THR A 10 -18.19 12.42 5.08
C THR A 10 -16.82 11.76 4.90
N ARG A 11 -16.73 10.42 4.76
CA ARG A 11 -15.43 9.72 4.52
C ARG A 11 -15.12 9.41 3.06
N HIS A 12 -15.94 9.88 2.11
CA HIS A 12 -15.96 9.27 0.78
C HIS A 12 -15.52 10.13 -0.41
N GLU A 13 -15.04 11.36 -0.20
CA GLU A 13 -14.81 12.29 -1.34
C GLU A 13 -13.35 12.70 -1.60
N SER A 14 -12.38 12.39 -0.74
CA SER A 14 -10.96 12.71 -0.99
C SER A 14 -10.07 11.46 -0.85
N GLY A 15 -9.26 11.17 -1.87
CA GLY A 15 -8.28 10.07 -1.87
C GLY A 15 -8.62 8.92 -2.82
N VAL A 16 -7.91 7.81 -2.68
CA VAL A 16 -8.07 6.59 -3.53
C VAL A 16 -9.06 5.56 -2.96
N GLY A 17 -9.72 5.86 -1.84
CA GLY A 17 -10.70 4.97 -1.20
C GLY A 17 -10.05 3.83 -0.40
N ILE A 18 -10.73 2.68 -0.36
CA ILE A 18 -10.24 1.50 0.37
C ILE A 18 -9.15 0.77 -0.43
N VAL A 19 -8.03 0.51 0.21
CA VAL A 19 -6.88 -0.19 -0.37
C VAL A 19 -6.50 -1.40 0.46
N LYS A 20 -5.61 -2.23 -0.07
CA LYS A 20 -5.21 -3.48 0.59
C LYS A 20 -3.74 -3.79 0.32
N THR A 21 -3.01 -4.07 1.40
CA THR A 21 -1.66 -4.60 1.34
C THR A 21 -1.65 -5.97 0.64
N ARG A 22 -0.72 -6.11 -0.31
CA ARG A 22 -0.41 -7.35 -1.00
C ARG A 22 0.98 -7.82 -0.61
N LEU A 23 1.21 -9.12 -0.68
CA LEU A 23 2.52 -9.73 -0.40
C LEU A 23 3.06 -10.40 -1.66
N ALA A 24 4.32 -10.14 -1.97
CA ALA A 24 5.06 -10.86 -3.00
C ALA A 24 6.24 -11.62 -2.36
N THR A 25 6.34 -12.93 -2.63
CA THR A 25 7.50 -13.72 -2.21
C THR A 25 8.59 -13.63 -3.27
N LEU A 26 9.71 -13.00 -2.93
CA LEU A 26 10.89 -12.85 -3.76
C LEU A 26 12.05 -13.68 -3.21
N PHE A 27 13.04 -13.97 -4.08
CA PHE A 27 14.31 -14.61 -3.71
C PHE A 27 14.17 -15.95 -2.95
N ALA A 28 13.20 -16.77 -3.36
CA ALA A 28 13.01 -18.12 -2.82
C ALA A 28 14.16 -19.07 -3.25
N PRO A 29 14.43 -20.16 -2.48
CA PRO A 29 15.44 -21.14 -2.85
C PRO A 29 15.26 -21.66 -4.29
N PRO A 30 16.34 -21.85 -5.07
CA PRO A 30 17.75 -21.63 -4.72
C PRO A 30 18.26 -20.19 -5.00
N ASN A 31 17.39 -19.25 -5.37
CA ASN A 31 17.75 -17.93 -5.90
C ASN A 31 17.76 -16.84 -4.82
N TRP A 32 18.58 -17.02 -3.79
CA TRP A 32 18.68 -16.04 -2.69
C TRP A 32 19.26 -14.69 -3.13
N LEU A 33 18.84 -13.61 -2.46
CA LEU A 33 19.39 -12.27 -2.68
C LEU A 33 20.81 -12.20 -2.10
N LYS A 34 21.79 -11.84 -2.92
CA LYS A 34 23.16 -11.55 -2.46
C LYS A 34 23.23 -10.11 -1.96
N LEU A 35 23.65 -9.92 -0.71
CA LEU A 35 23.72 -8.60 -0.11
C LEU A 35 25.05 -7.91 -0.43
N ALA A 36 25.03 -6.58 -0.58
CA ALA A 36 26.23 -5.80 -0.87
C ALA A 36 27.31 -5.90 0.24
N GLY A 37 26.88 -6.03 1.50
CA GLY A 37 27.76 -6.28 2.65
C GLY A 37 28.22 -7.73 2.81
N GLY A 38 27.86 -8.61 1.87
CA GLY A 38 28.10 -10.05 1.95
C GLY A 38 26.94 -10.83 2.58
N GLY A 39 26.93 -12.16 2.37
CA GLY A 39 25.86 -13.04 2.80
C GLY A 39 24.69 -13.13 1.81
N VAL A 40 23.66 -13.89 2.19
CA VAL A 40 22.45 -14.13 1.40
C VAL A 40 21.20 -13.97 2.25
N LEU A 41 20.09 -13.54 1.64
CA LEU A 41 18.79 -13.39 2.28
C LEU A 41 17.69 -14.01 1.40
N GLY A 42 16.81 -14.80 2.01
CA GLY A 42 15.66 -15.38 1.31
C GLY A 42 15.04 -16.58 2.05
N PRO A 43 13.76 -16.91 1.78
CA PRO A 43 12.80 -16.15 0.97
C PRO A 43 12.41 -14.82 1.63
N ILE A 44 12.05 -13.82 0.82
CA ILE A 44 11.67 -12.47 1.29
C ILE A 44 10.21 -12.22 0.95
N GLN A 45 9.38 -11.92 1.94
CA GLN A 45 8.04 -11.38 1.70
C GLN A 45 8.12 -9.86 1.64
N VAL A 46 7.73 -9.29 0.50
CA VAL A 46 7.66 -7.84 0.29
C VAL A 46 6.20 -7.41 0.31
N ALA A 47 5.85 -6.55 1.27
CA ALA A 47 4.56 -5.88 1.32
C ALA A 47 4.55 -4.72 0.32
N TYR A 48 3.47 -4.61 -0.45
CA TYR A 48 3.26 -3.54 -1.43
C TYR A 48 1.79 -3.22 -1.60
N GLU A 49 1.52 -2.03 -2.13
CA GLU A 49 0.20 -1.59 -2.58
C GLU A 49 0.27 -1.11 -4.04
N THR A 50 -0.89 -1.09 -4.69
CA THR A 50 -1.02 -0.58 -6.05
C THR A 50 -2.24 0.31 -6.12
N TYR A 51 -2.09 1.48 -6.72
CA TYR A 51 -3.16 2.46 -6.88
C TYR A 51 -3.48 2.61 -8.36
N GLY A 52 -4.75 2.42 -8.73
CA GLY A 52 -5.21 2.42 -10.12
C GLY A 52 -4.96 1.10 -10.86
N GLU A 53 -5.04 1.16 -12.19
CA GLU A 53 -4.98 0.00 -13.08
C GLU A 53 -3.83 0.10 -14.09
N LEU A 54 -3.17 -1.03 -14.34
CA LEU A 54 -2.12 -1.13 -15.35
C LEU A 54 -2.76 -1.22 -16.74
N THR A 55 -2.26 -0.43 -17.70
CA THR A 55 -2.71 -0.53 -19.11
C THR A 55 -2.33 -1.88 -19.71
N PRO A 56 -3.03 -2.37 -20.74
CA PRO A 56 -2.62 -3.60 -21.45
C PRO A 56 -1.19 -3.53 -22.01
N ALA A 57 -0.74 -2.34 -22.42
CA ALA A 57 0.62 -2.09 -22.90
C ALA A 57 1.66 -2.05 -21.77
N LYS A 58 1.24 -1.94 -20.51
CA LYS A 58 2.08 -1.86 -19.31
C LYS A 58 3.05 -0.68 -19.31
N ASP A 59 2.62 0.44 -19.87
CA ASP A 59 3.42 1.65 -20.08
C ASP A 59 3.12 2.78 -19.07
N ASN A 60 2.26 2.53 -18.08
CA ASN A 60 1.84 3.50 -17.08
C ASN A 60 2.28 3.16 -15.64
N ALA A 61 3.23 2.25 -15.46
CA ALA A 61 3.71 1.88 -14.12
C ALA A 61 4.67 2.94 -13.55
N ILE A 62 4.38 3.41 -12.33
CA ILE A 62 5.26 4.29 -11.55
C ILE A 62 5.63 3.58 -10.26
N PHE A 63 6.92 3.56 -9.92
CA PHE A 63 7.41 2.99 -8.67
C PHE A 63 7.71 4.09 -7.65
N ILE A 64 7.23 3.90 -6.42
CA ILE A 64 7.38 4.86 -5.32
C ILE A 64 8.28 4.24 -4.26
N CYS A 65 9.35 4.94 -3.92
CA CYS A 65 10.16 4.64 -2.73
C CYS A 65 9.67 5.50 -1.56
N HIS A 66 9.43 4.88 -0.41
CA HIS A 66 9.03 5.60 0.79
C HIS A 66 10.24 6.17 1.56
N ALA A 67 9.97 7.11 2.46
CA ALA A 67 10.95 7.64 3.41
C ALA A 67 11.28 6.62 4.52
N LEU A 68 12.25 6.92 5.39
CA LEU A 68 12.75 5.98 6.41
C LEU A 68 11.64 5.39 7.32
N THR A 69 10.67 6.21 7.72
CA THR A 69 9.58 5.81 8.63
C THR A 69 8.27 5.54 7.90
N GLY A 70 8.27 5.56 6.57
CA GLY A 70 7.10 5.22 5.77
C GLY A 70 6.98 3.71 5.57
N ASP A 71 5.83 3.32 5.05
CA ASP A 71 5.52 1.95 4.64
C ASP A 71 4.91 1.95 3.23
N ALA A 72 4.34 0.81 2.82
CA ALA A 72 3.71 0.66 1.52
C ALA A 72 2.38 1.45 1.36
N HIS A 73 1.81 1.98 2.46
CA HIS A 73 0.49 2.60 2.50
C HIS A 73 0.55 4.09 2.17
N ALA A 74 0.70 4.41 0.89
CA ALA A 74 0.86 5.77 0.41
C ALA A 74 -0.44 6.59 0.41
N ALA A 75 -1.59 5.98 0.13
CA ALA A 75 -2.89 6.66 0.06
C ALA A 75 -4.05 5.70 0.37
N GLY A 76 -5.20 6.26 0.70
CA GLY A 76 -6.44 5.55 1.02
C GLY A 76 -6.56 5.15 2.48
N TYR A 77 -7.49 4.25 2.75
CA TYR A 77 -7.75 3.64 4.05
C TYR A 77 -7.81 2.12 3.93
N TYR A 78 -7.65 1.39 5.03
CA TYR A 78 -7.97 -0.03 5.08
C TYR A 78 -9.44 -0.28 5.39
N GLU A 79 -9.94 -1.46 5.02
CA GLU A 79 -11.34 -1.85 5.24
C GLU A 79 -11.71 -1.89 6.73
N ASP A 80 -10.77 -2.32 7.59
CA ASP A 80 -10.96 -2.48 9.03
C ASP A 80 -10.58 -1.23 9.84
N ASP A 81 -10.28 -0.10 9.17
CA ASP A 81 -9.89 1.13 9.84
C ASP A 81 -11.05 1.76 10.62
N ASP A 82 -10.78 2.17 11.85
CA ASP A 82 -11.73 2.91 12.66
C ASP A 82 -11.76 4.41 12.29
N GLU A 83 -12.59 5.18 12.98
CA GLU A 83 -12.74 6.62 12.70
C GLU A 83 -11.50 7.46 12.96
N LYS A 84 -10.54 6.94 13.73
CA LYS A 84 -9.33 7.64 14.14
C LYS A 84 -8.10 7.15 13.38
N ALA A 85 -8.23 6.11 12.57
CA ALA A 85 -7.18 5.62 11.71
C ALA A 85 -6.71 6.75 10.79
N LYS A 86 -5.39 6.82 10.63
CA LYS A 86 -4.78 7.78 9.72
C LYS A 86 -4.79 7.15 8.32
N PRO A 87 -5.12 7.92 7.28
CA PRO A 87 -4.99 7.44 5.92
C PRO A 87 -3.52 7.24 5.56
N GLY A 88 -3.29 6.76 4.34
CA GLY A 88 -1.96 6.67 3.76
C GLY A 88 -1.18 7.99 3.83
N TRP A 89 0.14 7.90 3.87
CA TRP A 89 1.02 9.02 4.27
C TRP A 89 1.06 10.23 3.30
N TRP A 90 0.35 10.19 2.17
CA TRP A 90 0.11 11.35 1.30
C TRP A 90 -1.26 12.04 1.48
N ASP A 91 -2.21 11.42 2.19
CA ASP A 91 -3.54 11.96 2.41
C ASP A 91 -3.66 12.81 3.69
#